data_AF-A0A7J3NZ67-F1
#
_entry.id   AF-A0A7J3NZ67-F1
#
_cell.length_a   1.000
_cell.length_b   1.000
_cell.length_c   1.000
_cell.angle_alpha   90.00
_cell.angle_beta   90.00
_cell.angle_gamma   90.00
#
_symmetry.space_group_name_H-M   'P 1'
#
loop_
_entity.id
_entity.type
_entity.pdbx_description
1 polymer ?
#
loop_
_entity_poly.entity_id
_entity_poly.type
_entity_poly.pdbx_seq_one_letter_code
_entity_poly.pdbx_strand_id
1 'polypeptide(L)'
;MKHLSMGHRFIPPELWEIEPHMAVWVKEKYGWEEEIYHRLAYEEFMEWAYRVWEGINVWRRMLERNPETKELITTEWLSYQGIPPGFLTRPDLVLQNFPFDSPATFVWFHLDFWRMELDWAEGIHFKNRRLFSYWALGMDENLASYMAEEEKMNFPRSYAIAPTDFTYLPYRKDPLTGLRFFELPKKYSVNPQEWFPAVRNIMRDFLDELLPCWSKFPLVLSLSPGMGGIGSQQNFWSFSGHLSGVWLATQAHRFGWPFSYYGYDGPPSPEQHIVETISREGFVRLMAGLYLKGPGGLLCDAVGKNSSPPKKIPLLYSIRKLTFEGKMFKGFAEPFDDGIPPPRALLTAFPAPIYEETTLEELNLWENPENLPKQYKELLEAEAGVDFKTGRVPPYDEVPRLKWLFDPTIEWLKPKDFPPIDWSKGQV
;
A
#
# COMPACT_ATOMS: atom_id res chain seq x y z
N MET A 1 -7.03 24.84 7.05
CA MET A 1 -7.03 23.39 6.72
C MET A 1 -8.16 22.94 5.79
N LYS A 2 -9.22 23.72 5.49
CA LYS A 2 -10.36 23.26 4.66
C LYS A 2 -10.04 22.95 3.19
N HIS A 3 -8.90 23.40 2.70
CA HIS A 3 -8.27 22.87 1.51
C HIS A 3 -6.78 22.97 1.79
N LEU A 4 -6.10 21.84 2.04
CA LEU A 4 -4.73 21.75 1.52
C LEU A 4 -4.86 22.21 0.06
N SER A 5 -4.05 23.17 -0.35
CA SER A 5 -4.14 23.77 -1.68
C SER A 5 -3.62 22.77 -2.73
N MET A 6 -4.21 21.57 -2.76
CA MET A 6 -3.81 20.42 -3.57
C MET A 6 -4.05 20.67 -5.05
N GLY A 7 -4.86 21.69 -5.37
CA GLY A 7 -5.00 22.23 -6.72
C GLY A 7 -3.77 22.95 -7.26
N HIS A 8 -2.70 23.15 -6.48
CA HIS A 8 -1.54 23.89 -7.00
C HIS A 8 -0.54 23.06 -7.80
N ARG A 9 -0.47 21.72 -7.72
CA ARG A 9 0.51 20.94 -8.53
C ARG A 9 0.20 19.44 -8.68
N PHE A 10 -0.85 19.01 -9.38
CA PHE A 10 -0.90 17.70 -10.07
C PHE A 10 -0.20 16.49 -9.36
N ILE A 11 -0.42 16.26 -8.04
CA ILE A 11 0.28 15.21 -7.25
C ILE A 11 -0.72 14.52 -6.33
N PRO A 12 -0.84 13.18 -6.40
CA PRO A 12 -1.65 12.40 -5.48
C PRO A 12 -1.21 12.61 -4.02
N PRO A 13 -2.11 13.02 -3.12
CA PRO A 13 -1.82 13.21 -1.69
C PRO A 13 -1.25 11.97 -1.00
N GLU A 14 -1.68 10.79 -1.41
CA GLU A 14 -1.19 9.49 -0.92
C GLU A 14 0.32 9.28 -1.15
N LEU A 15 0.90 9.91 -2.17
CA LEU A 15 2.35 9.85 -2.39
C LEU A 15 3.11 10.54 -1.26
N TRP A 16 2.55 11.60 -0.66
CA TRP A 16 3.18 12.28 0.47
C TRP A 16 3.23 11.39 1.73
N GLU A 17 2.28 10.46 1.88
CA GLU A 17 2.25 9.52 3.00
C GLU A 17 3.21 8.35 2.82
N ILE A 18 3.26 7.78 1.62
CA ILE A 18 3.99 6.51 1.40
C ILE A 18 5.39 6.76 0.86
N GLU A 19 5.51 7.63 -0.14
CA GLU A 19 6.73 7.83 -0.92
C GLU A 19 6.93 9.34 -1.18
N PRO A 20 7.14 10.18 -0.14
CA PRO A 20 7.16 11.65 -0.28
C PRO A 20 8.20 12.18 -1.26
N HIS A 21 9.25 11.41 -1.50
CA HIS A 21 10.27 11.68 -2.51
C HIS A 21 9.77 11.41 -3.94
N MET A 22 8.87 10.43 -4.18
CA MET A 22 8.15 10.29 -5.46
C MET A 22 7.27 11.51 -5.71
N ALA A 23 6.55 11.96 -4.68
CA ALA A 23 5.71 13.15 -4.75
C ALA A 23 6.53 14.38 -5.20
N VAL A 24 7.69 14.59 -4.58
CA VAL A 24 8.66 15.63 -4.95
C VAL A 24 9.20 15.44 -6.37
N TRP A 25 9.62 14.24 -6.74
CA TRP A 25 10.18 13.99 -8.07
C TRP A 25 9.19 14.33 -9.17
N VAL A 26 7.94 13.89 -9.01
CA VAL A 26 6.90 14.19 -9.98
C VAL A 26 6.57 15.68 -9.98
N LYS A 27 6.51 16.33 -8.81
CA LYS A 27 6.32 17.79 -8.65
C LYS A 27 7.31 18.60 -9.50
N GLU A 28 8.57 18.19 -9.50
CA GLU A 28 9.67 19.02 -10.00
C GLU A 28 10.15 18.63 -11.42
N LYS A 29 9.81 17.43 -11.91
CA LYS A 29 10.33 16.92 -13.20
C LYS A 29 9.30 16.63 -14.28
N TYR A 30 8.14 16.06 -13.95
CA TYR A 30 7.27 15.47 -14.97
C TYR A 30 5.78 15.84 -14.84
N GLY A 31 5.27 16.11 -13.63
CA GLY A 31 3.83 16.28 -13.35
C GLY A 31 3.04 14.98 -13.50
N TRP A 32 1.88 14.85 -12.84
CA TRP A 32 0.92 13.78 -13.15
C TRP A 32 -0.04 14.21 -14.25
N GLU A 33 -0.35 13.27 -15.13
CA GLU A 33 -1.44 13.38 -16.10
C GLU A 33 -2.69 12.68 -15.54
N GLU A 34 -3.83 13.36 -15.55
CA GLU A 34 -5.10 12.87 -15.01
C GLU A 34 -5.55 11.55 -15.67
N GLU A 35 -5.38 11.43 -16.99
CA GLU A 35 -5.73 10.20 -17.72
C GLU A 35 -4.90 9.00 -17.26
N ILE A 36 -3.58 9.21 -17.07
CA ILE A 36 -2.68 8.18 -16.55
C ILE A 36 -3.07 7.79 -15.12
N TYR A 37 -3.43 8.76 -14.28
CA TYR A 37 -3.88 8.49 -12.91
C TYR A 37 -5.13 7.60 -12.89
N HIS A 38 -6.19 7.97 -13.63
CA HIS A 38 -7.42 7.18 -13.65
C HIS A 38 -7.21 5.80 -14.26
N ARG A 39 -6.35 5.68 -15.28
CA ARG A 39 -5.99 4.38 -15.85
C ARG A 39 -5.29 3.49 -14.82
N LEU A 40 -4.38 4.07 -14.07
CA LEU A 40 -3.66 3.40 -13.00
C LEU A 40 -4.62 2.97 -11.86
N ALA A 41 -5.55 3.84 -11.44
CA ALA A 41 -6.56 3.51 -10.43
C ALA A 41 -7.49 2.35 -10.85
N TYR A 42 -7.83 2.27 -12.15
CA TYR A 42 -8.55 1.11 -12.70
C TYR A 42 -7.72 -0.18 -12.64
N GLU A 43 -6.45 -0.13 -13.07
CA GLU A 43 -5.56 -1.30 -13.05
C GLU A 43 -5.30 -1.78 -11.61
N GLU A 44 -5.25 -0.85 -10.65
CA GLU A 44 -5.18 -1.14 -9.22
C GLU A 44 -6.39 -1.93 -8.71
N PHE A 45 -7.59 -1.40 -8.93
CA PHE A 45 -8.83 -2.03 -8.51
C PHE A 45 -8.90 -3.47 -9.06
N MET A 46 -8.62 -3.65 -10.35
CA MET A 46 -8.67 -4.97 -10.97
C MET A 46 -7.61 -5.92 -10.39
N GLU A 47 -6.38 -5.45 -10.18
CA GLU A 47 -5.31 -6.24 -9.56
C GLU A 47 -5.70 -6.70 -8.15
N TRP A 48 -6.24 -5.81 -7.31
CA TRP A 48 -6.71 -6.18 -5.96
C TRP A 48 -7.85 -7.19 -6.01
N ALA A 49 -8.85 -6.97 -6.85
CA ALA A 49 -9.93 -7.94 -7.06
C ALA A 49 -9.42 -9.33 -7.41
N TYR A 50 -8.43 -9.43 -8.31
CA TYR A 50 -7.82 -10.72 -8.68
C TYR A 50 -7.04 -11.34 -7.52
N ARG A 51 -6.26 -10.56 -6.77
CA ARG A 51 -5.49 -11.04 -5.61
C ARG A 51 -6.38 -11.63 -4.53
N VAL A 52 -7.47 -10.94 -4.20
CA VAL A 52 -8.43 -11.40 -3.20
C VAL A 52 -9.09 -12.70 -3.66
N TRP A 53 -9.49 -12.79 -4.94
CA TRP A 53 -10.06 -14.03 -5.49
C TRP A 53 -9.07 -15.20 -5.42
N GLU A 54 -7.84 -14.99 -5.89
CA GLU A 54 -6.77 -15.99 -5.81
C GLU A 54 -6.61 -16.47 -4.36
N GLY A 55 -6.58 -15.53 -3.42
CA GLY A 55 -6.50 -15.82 -2.00
C GLY A 55 -7.61 -16.75 -1.51
N ILE A 56 -8.87 -16.43 -1.81
CA ILE A 56 -10.03 -17.28 -1.47
C ILE A 56 -9.86 -18.70 -2.03
N ASN A 57 -9.42 -18.83 -3.28
CA ASN A 57 -9.23 -20.13 -3.92
C ASN A 57 -8.13 -20.95 -3.22
N VAL A 58 -6.99 -20.34 -2.90
CA VAL A 58 -5.89 -21.01 -2.18
C VAL A 58 -6.35 -21.47 -0.81
N TRP A 59 -7.02 -20.60 -0.04
CA TRP A 59 -7.55 -20.95 1.28
C TRP A 59 -8.50 -22.14 1.22
N ARG A 60 -9.38 -22.19 0.21
CA ARG A 60 -10.28 -23.33 0.02
C ARG A 60 -9.54 -24.62 -0.32
N ARG A 61 -8.63 -24.58 -1.31
CA ARG A 61 -7.82 -25.75 -1.68
C ARG A 61 -7.04 -26.27 -0.47
N MET A 62 -6.53 -25.38 0.37
CA MET A 62 -5.76 -25.74 1.56
C MET A 62 -6.65 -26.48 2.57
N LEU A 63 -7.88 -26.01 2.79
CA LEU A 63 -8.81 -26.67 3.70
C LEU A 63 -9.30 -28.02 3.17
N GLU A 64 -9.50 -28.12 1.86
CA GLU A 64 -9.96 -29.36 1.21
C GLU A 64 -8.86 -30.42 1.20
N ARG A 65 -7.60 -30.04 0.96
CA ARG A 65 -6.47 -30.98 0.83
C ARG A 65 -5.69 -31.19 2.13
N ASN A 66 -5.75 -30.25 3.05
CA ASN A 66 -4.98 -30.22 4.31
C ASN A 66 -3.50 -30.59 4.10
N PRO A 67 -2.77 -29.86 3.24
CA PRO A 67 -1.38 -30.18 2.87
C PRO A 67 -0.45 -30.10 4.08
N GLU A 68 0.61 -30.90 4.08
CA GLU A 68 1.64 -30.85 5.12
C GLU A 68 2.44 -29.54 5.05
N THR A 69 3.02 -29.10 6.18
CA THR A 69 3.85 -27.88 6.29
C THR A 69 4.93 -27.79 5.21
N LYS A 70 5.53 -28.93 4.82
CA LYS A 70 6.57 -28.96 3.78
C LYS A 70 6.04 -28.57 2.39
N GLU A 71 4.79 -28.94 2.10
CA GLU A 71 4.14 -28.60 0.84
C GLU A 71 3.71 -27.13 0.83
N LEU A 72 3.19 -26.63 1.96
CA LEU A 72 2.76 -25.24 2.17
C LEU A 72 3.87 -24.20 1.97
N ILE A 73 5.13 -24.61 2.02
CA ILE A 73 6.29 -23.73 1.78
C ILE A 73 6.48 -23.39 0.29
N THR A 74 5.80 -24.11 -0.61
CA THR A 74 5.91 -23.85 -2.05
C THR A 74 5.06 -22.64 -2.49
N THR A 75 5.46 -22.00 -3.57
CA THR A 75 4.76 -20.85 -4.16
C THR A 75 3.33 -21.15 -4.61
N GLU A 76 2.97 -22.42 -4.78
CA GLU A 76 1.59 -22.86 -5.09
C GLU A 76 0.60 -22.53 -3.98
N TRP A 77 1.07 -22.52 -2.73
CA TRP A 77 0.23 -22.40 -1.54
C TRP A 77 0.27 -21.02 -0.90
N LEU A 78 1.11 -20.13 -1.39
CA LEU A 78 1.14 -18.74 -0.93
C LEU A 78 -0.13 -18.02 -1.35
N SER A 79 -0.62 -17.13 -0.49
CA SER A 79 -1.93 -16.51 -0.66
C SER A 79 -1.89 -15.04 -0.24
N TYR A 80 -2.60 -14.19 -0.99
CA TYR A 80 -2.90 -12.84 -0.56
C TYR A 80 -3.92 -12.85 0.57
N GLN A 81 -3.69 -11.98 1.58
CA GLN A 81 -4.58 -11.88 2.73
C GLN A 81 -5.81 -10.99 2.49
N GLY A 82 -5.85 -10.27 1.37
CA GLY A 82 -6.92 -9.33 1.04
C GLY A 82 -6.88 -8.03 1.82
N ILE A 83 -5.93 -7.86 2.73
CA ILE A 83 -5.62 -6.58 3.39
C ILE A 83 -4.21 -6.14 2.98
N PRO A 84 -3.97 -4.86 2.68
CA PRO A 84 -2.65 -4.28 2.68
C PRO A 84 -1.94 -4.47 4.04
N PRO A 85 -0.62 -4.68 4.06
CA PRO A 85 0.26 -4.85 2.90
C PRO A 85 0.00 -6.18 2.15
N GLY A 86 -0.11 -6.12 0.82
CA GLY A 86 -0.48 -7.24 -0.06
C GLY A 86 0.62 -8.27 -0.25
N PHE A 87 1.13 -8.85 0.84
CA PHE A 87 2.13 -9.93 0.80
C PHE A 87 1.50 -11.27 0.43
N LEU A 88 2.27 -12.07 -0.31
CA LEU A 88 2.03 -13.50 -0.48
C LEU A 88 2.57 -14.23 0.75
N THR A 89 1.67 -14.75 1.58
CA THR A 89 2.04 -15.44 2.82
C THR A 89 1.50 -16.86 2.82
N ARG A 90 2.16 -17.73 3.59
CA ARG A 90 1.62 -19.05 3.89
C ARG A 90 0.31 -18.93 4.69
N PRO A 91 -0.78 -19.59 4.24
CA PRO A 91 -2.07 -19.51 4.90
C PRO A 91 -2.06 -20.01 6.35
N ASP A 92 -1.38 -21.11 6.65
CA ASP A 92 -1.38 -21.71 7.99
C ASP A 92 -0.79 -20.79 9.07
N LEU A 93 0.13 -19.91 8.67
CA LEU A 93 0.75 -18.98 9.60
C LEU A 93 -0.06 -17.70 9.80
N VAL A 94 -0.91 -17.35 8.83
CA VAL A 94 -1.88 -16.28 9.01
C VAL A 94 -2.92 -16.69 10.04
N LEU A 95 -3.38 -17.94 10.03
CA LEU A 95 -4.32 -18.44 11.05
C LEU A 95 -3.80 -18.27 12.48
N GLN A 96 -2.48 -18.26 12.66
CA GLN A 96 -1.85 -18.11 13.97
C GLN A 96 -1.70 -16.64 14.39
N ASN A 97 -1.60 -15.71 13.42
CA ASN A 97 -1.20 -14.33 13.66
C ASN A 97 -2.20 -13.27 13.13
N PHE A 98 -3.39 -13.68 12.68
CA PHE A 98 -4.38 -12.76 12.15
C PHE A 98 -4.95 -11.87 13.27
N PRO A 99 -4.99 -10.53 13.10
CA PRO A 99 -5.36 -9.60 14.17
C PRO A 99 -6.85 -9.67 14.56
N PHE A 100 -7.69 -10.36 13.78
CA PHE A 100 -9.14 -10.44 14.02
C PHE A 100 -9.60 -11.88 14.24
N ASP A 101 -9.92 -12.20 15.50
CA ASP A 101 -10.47 -13.51 15.88
C ASP A 101 -11.96 -13.65 15.57
N SER A 102 -12.67 -12.52 15.54
CA SER A 102 -14.10 -12.47 15.25
C SER A 102 -14.36 -12.23 13.76
N PRO A 103 -15.44 -12.81 13.18
CA PRO A 103 -15.80 -12.50 11.81
C PRO A 103 -16.07 -11.00 11.64
N ALA A 104 -15.55 -10.41 10.58
CA ALA A 104 -15.61 -8.98 10.34
C ALA A 104 -15.65 -8.69 8.84
N THR A 105 -16.30 -7.59 8.51
CA THR A 105 -16.50 -7.08 7.15
C THR A 105 -15.63 -5.82 7.01
N PHE A 106 -14.70 -5.83 6.08
CA PHE A 106 -13.86 -4.67 5.78
C PHE A 106 -14.32 -4.06 4.47
N VAL A 107 -14.28 -2.74 4.37
CA VAL A 107 -14.51 -2.00 3.13
C VAL A 107 -13.37 -1.01 2.94
N TRP A 108 -12.75 -1.10 1.79
CA TRP A 108 -11.65 -0.28 1.31
C TRP A 108 -12.20 0.73 0.32
N PHE A 109 -11.71 1.96 0.39
CA PHE A 109 -12.08 3.03 -0.51
C PHE A 109 -10.83 3.59 -1.17
N HIS A 110 -10.94 4.03 -2.41
CA HIS A 110 -9.90 4.86 -3.01
C HIS A 110 -10.45 6.26 -3.27
N LEU A 111 -9.57 7.25 -3.14
CA LEU A 111 -9.91 8.65 -3.30
C LEU A 111 -9.27 9.18 -4.58
N ASP A 112 -10.11 9.60 -5.52
CA ASP A 112 -9.71 10.45 -6.63
C ASP A 112 -9.44 11.86 -6.08
N PHE A 113 -8.16 12.19 -5.97
CA PHE A 113 -7.73 13.49 -5.47
C PHE A 113 -7.92 14.64 -6.47
N TRP A 114 -8.13 14.37 -7.77
CA TRP A 114 -8.45 15.41 -8.76
C TRP A 114 -9.85 15.94 -8.54
N ARG A 115 -10.81 15.02 -8.37
CA ARG A 115 -12.22 15.36 -8.15
C ARG A 115 -12.57 15.54 -6.69
N MET A 116 -11.69 15.07 -5.80
CA MET A 116 -11.92 14.92 -4.37
C MET A 116 -13.14 14.02 -4.12
N GLU A 117 -13.28 12.97 -4.93
CA GLU A 117 -14.40 12.03 -4.88
C GLU A 117 -13.83 10.63 -4.68
N LEU A 118 -14.64 9.68 -4.21
CA LEU A 118 -14.21 8.28 -4.29
C LEU A 118 -14.30 7.81 -5.74
N ASP A 119 -13.42 6.93 -6.17
CA ASP A 119 -13.37 6.37 -7.52
C ASP A 119 -13.61 4.87 -7.53
N TRP A 120 -13.28 4.15 -6.45
CA TRP A 120 -13.75 2.78 -6.24
C TRP A 120 -13.87 2.39 -4.75
N ALA A 121 -14.64 1.34 -4.49
CA ALA A 121 -14.66 0.66 -3.20
C ALA A 121 -14.66 -0.87 -3.33
N GLU A 122 -14.08 -1.54 -2.34
CA GLU A 122 -13.95 -2.99 -2.30
C GLU A 122 -14.26 -3.52 -0.91
N GLY A 123 -15.10 -4.54 -0.80
CA GLY A 123 -15.43 -5.15 0.47
C GLY A 123 -14.90 -6.58 0.60
N ILE A 124 -14.49 -7.00 1.79
CA ILE A 124 -14.05 -8.37 2.10
C ILE A 124 -14.65 -8.84 3.42
N HIS A 125 -14.95 -10.14 3.49
CA HIS A 125 -15.32 -10.81 4.71
C HIS A 125 -14.18 -11.67 5.24
N PHE A 126 -13.89 -11.52 6.52
CA PHE A 126 -13.13 -12.49 7.28
C PHE A 126 -14.05 -13.32 8.15
N LYS A 127 -13.80 -14.62 8.18
CA LYS A 127 -14.45 -15.56 9.10
C LYS A 127 -13.44 -16.61 9.55
N ASN A 128 -13.33 -16.82 10.85
CA ASN A 128 -12.38 -17.76 11.46
C ASN A 128 -10.92 -17.50 11.00
N ARG A 129 -10.48 -16.23 11.06
CA ARG A 129 -9.14 -15.77 10.64
C ARG A 129 -8.78 -16.04 9.17
N ARG A 130 -9.78 -16.14 8.29
CA ARG A 130 -9.61 -16.46 6.86
C ARG A 130 -10.41 -15.50 6.01
N LEU A 131 -9.83 -15.12 4.88
CA LEU A 131 -10.55 -14.46 3.81
C LEU A 131 -11.63 -15.43 3.29
N PHE A 132 -12.89 -15.10 3.55
CA PHE A 132 -14.02 -15.99 3.33
C PHE A 132 -14.83 -15.62 2.09
N SER A 133 -15.02 -14.32 1.88
CA SER A 133 -15.77 -13.78 0.76
C SER A 133 -15.18 -12.43 0.38
N TYR A 134 -15.26 -12.12 -0.90
CA TYR A 134 -14.95 -10.80 -1.43
C TYR A 134 -16.25 -10.20 -1.96
N TRP A 135 -16.42 -8.90 -1.96
CA TRP A 135 -17.54 -8.21 -2.58
C TRP A 135 -16.94 -6.96 -3.22
N ALA A 136 -16.55 -7.03 -4.49
CA ALA A 136 -16.13 -5.86 -5.24
C ALA A 136 -17.28 -4.85 -5.23
N LEU A 137 -17.09 -3.66 -4.66
CA LEU A 137 -18.19 -2.74 -4.41
C LEU A 137 -17.97 -1.37 -5.01
N GLY A 138 -18.00 -1.40 -6.33
CA GLY A 138 -18.39 -0.30 -7.16
C GLY A 138 -17.29 0.68 -7.48
N MET A 139 -17.33 1.17 -8.71
CA MET A 139 -16.40 2.13 -9.27
C MET A 139 -17.20 3.23 -9.95
N ASP A 140 -16.61 4.41 -10.10
CA ASP A 140 -17.25 5.49 -10.82
C ASP A 140 -17.42 5.14 -12.32
N GLU A 141 -18.18 5.96 -13.04
CA GLU A 141 -18.40 5.74 -14.48
C GLU A 141 -17.12 5.83 -15.31
N ASN A 142 -16.14 6.61 -14.86
CA ASN A 142 -14.88 6.81 -15.56
C ASN A 142 -14.03 5.53 -15.49
N LEU A 143 -13.87 4.95 -14.30
CA LEU A 143 -13.18 3.69 -14.10
C LEU A 143 -13.94 2.54 -14.77
N ALA A 144 -15.27 2.52 -14.68
CA ALA A 144 -16.09 1.51 -15.36
C ALA A 144 -15.93 1.54 -16.89
N SER A 145 -15.56 2.69 -17.47
CA SER A 145 -15.32 2.83 -18.90
C SER A 145 -14.06 2.12 -19.40
N TYR A 146 -13.06 1.90 -18.52
CA TYR A 146 -11.84 1.17 -18.87
C TYR A 146 -12.03 -0.36 -18.85
N MET A 147 -13.12 -0.85 -18.26
CA MET A 147 -13.41 -2.27 -18.12
C MET A 147 -13.90 -2.85 -19.45
N ALA A 148 -13.20 -3.86 -19.97
CA ALA A 148 -13.62 -4.54 -21.19
C ALA A 148 -14.93 -5.31 -20.96
N GLU A 149 -15.75 -5.44 -22.01
CA GLU A 149 -17.02 -6.19 -21.91
C GLU A 149 -16.82 -7.64 -21.47
N GLU A 150 -15.73 -8.29 -21.89
CA GLU A 150 -15.38 -9.63 -21.43
C GLU A 150 -15.09 -9.67 -19.92
N GLU A 151 -14.39 -8.66 -19.39
CA GLU A 151 -14.11 -8.54 -17.95
C GLU A 151 -15.41 -8.32 -17.17
N LYS A 152 -16.30 -7.46 -17.66
CA LYS A 152 -17.63 -7.23 -17.06
C LYS A 152 -18.45 -8.52 -17.01
N MET A 153 -18.44 -9.31 -18.08
CA MET A 153 -19.20 -10.56 -18.16
C MET A 153 -18.59 -11.66 -17.29
N ASN A 154 -17.26 -11.81 -17.32
CA ASN A 154 -16.55 -12.92 -16.69
C ASN A 154 -16.02 -12.61 -15.28
N PHE A 155 -16.34 -11.44 -14.73
CA PHE A 155 -15.95 -11.10 -13.37
C PHE A 155 -16.42 -12.20 -12.38
N PRO A 156 -15.56 -12.66 -11.45
CA PRO A 156 -15.82 -13.76 -10.53
C PRO A 156 -16.96 -13.52 -9.53
N ARG A 157 -18.19 -13.71 -9.98
CA ARG A 157 -19.38 -13.59 -9.12
C ARG A 157 -19.63 -14.84 -8.26
N SER A 158 -18.92 -15.95 -8.50
CA SER A 158 -19.06 -17.18 -7.70
C SER A 158 -18.54 -17.02 -6.27
N TYR A 159 -17.64 -16.06 -6.04
CA TYR A 159 -17.01 -15.77 -4.74
C TYR A 159 -17.22 -14.33 -4.30
N ALA A 160 -17.79 -13.52 -5.20
CA ALA A 160 -18.17 -12.15 -4.95
C ALA A 160 -19.65 -11.87 -5.15
N ILE A 161 -20.25 -11.18 -4.18
CA ILE A 161 -21.55 -10.57 -4.36
C ILE A 161 -21.29 -9.17 -4.94
N ALA A 162 -20.98 -9.15 -6.24
CA ALA A 162 -20.84 -7.92 -6.99
C ALA A 162 -22.21 -7.52 -7.56
N PRO A 163 -22.69 -6.29 -7.36
CA PRO A 163 -23.88 -5.81 -8.05
C PRO A 163 -23.68 -5.93 -9.57
N THR A 164 -24.75 -6.17 -10.32
CA THR A 164 -24.70 -6.28 -11.80
C THR A 164 -24.19 -4.98 -12.44
N ASP A 165 -24.42 -3.86 -11.76
CA ASP A 165 -23.94 -2.54 -12.10
C ASP A 165 -22.92 -2.07 -11.05
N PHE A 166 -21.66 -1.92 -11.47
CA PHE A 166 -20.58 -1.43 -10.61
C PHE A 166 -20.76 0.05 -10.24
N THR A 167 -21.60 0.81 -10.94
CA THR A 167 -21.81 2.23 -10.63
C THR A 167 -22.86 2.45 -9.52
N TYR A 168 -23.55 1.39 -9.10
CA TYR A 168 -24.69 1.47 -8.19
C TYR A 168 -24.36 2.08 -6.81
N LEU A 169 -23.25 1.67 -6.20
CA LEU A 169 -22.81 2.19 -4.90
C LEU A 169 -22.43 3.69 -4.98
N PRO A 170 -21.66 4.17 -5.97
CA PRO A 170 -21.38 5.60 -6.17
C PRO A 170 -22.63 6.50 -6.10
N TYR A 171 -23.77 6.03 -6.62
CA TYR A 171 -24.99 6.81 -6.72
C TYR A 171 -25.91 6.74 -5.49
N ARG A 172 -25.61 5.89 -4.50
CA ARG A 172 -26.38 5.85 -3.25
C ARG A 172 -26.17 7.12 -2.45
N LYS A 173 -27.26 7.60 -1.82
CA LYS A 173 -27.24 8.80 -0.98
C LYS A 173 -27.32 8.43 0.49
N ASP A 174 -26.54 9.12 1.32
CA ASP A 174 -26.71 9.07 2.76
C ASP A 174 -28.08 9.66 3.13
N PRO A 175 -28.95 8.94 3.87
CA PRO A 175 -30.27 9.43 4.24
C PRO A 175 -30.26 10.71 5.08
N LEU A 176 -29.18 10.97 5.83
CA LEU A 176 -29.08 12.13 6.72
C LEU A 176 -28.61 13.40 6.01
N THR A 177 -27.60 13.30 5.16
CA THR A 177 -26.96 14.43 4.48
C THR A 177 -27.47 14.64 3.05
N GLY A 178 -28.09 13.62 2.44
CA GLY A 178 -28.54 13.62 1.04
C GLY A 178 -27.40 13.59 0.02
N LEU A 179 -26.15 13.52 0.47
CA LEU A 179 -24.95 13.46 -0.37
C LEU A 179 -24.78 12.07 -0.95
N ARG A 180 -24.27 11.98 -2.18
CA ARG A 180 -23.87 10.68 -2.73
C ARG A 180 -22.62 10.17 -2.02
N PHE A 181 -22.53 8.85 -1.90
CA PHE A 181 -21.42 8.16 -1.26
C PHE A 181 -20.04 8.65 -1.75
N PHE A 182 -19.86 8.76 -3.06
CA PHE A 182 -18.59 9.16 -3.66
C PHE A 182 -18.30 10.67 -3.54
N GLU A 183 -19.32 11.50 -3.26
CA GLU A 183 -19.16 12.96 -3.13
C GLU A 183 -18.76 13.41 -1.72
N LEU A 184 -18.69 12.48 -0.76
CA LEU A 184 -18.42 12.80 0.63
C LEU A 184 -17.05 13.50 0.82
N PRO A 185 -15.92 13.01 0.26
CA PRO A 185 -14.64 13.67 0.49
C PRO A 185 -14.60 15.11 -0.03
N LYS A 186 -15.30 15.39 -1.14
CA LYS A 186 -15.43 16.73 -1.74
C LYS A 186 -16.14 17.72 -0.83
N LYS A 187 -17.12 17.23 -0.08
CA LYS A 187 -17.95 18.05 0.80
C LYS A 187 -17.33 18.27 2.18
N TYR A 188 -16.64 17.26 2.69
CA TYR A 188 -15.98 17.28 4.00
C TYR A 188 -14.53 17.71 3.87
N SER A 189 -13.64 16.76 3.63
CA SER A 189 -12.21 16.95 3.33
C SER A 189 -11.60 15.63 2.83
N VAL A 190 -10.31 15.65 2.50
CA VAL A 190 -9.52 14.43 2.25
C VAL A 190 -9.29 13.56 3.48
N ASN A 191 -9.53 14.09 4.69
CA ASN A 191 -9.36 13.31 5.90
C ASN A 191 -10.55 12.33 6.05
N PRO A 192 -10.31 11.00 5.97
CA PRO A 192 -11.38 10.01 6.07
C PRO A 192 -12.20 10.09 7.36
N GLN A 193 -11.58 10.51 8.46
CA GLN A 193 -12.25 10.58 9.77
C GLN A 193 -13.41 11.57 9.79
N GLU A 194 -13.43 12.55 8.88
CA GLU A 194 -14.52 13.52 8.78
C GLU A 194 -15.78 12.96 8.10
N TRP A 195 -15.64 11.92 7.27
CA TRP A 195 -16.74 11.37 6.47
C TRP A 195 -17.03 9.88 6.68
N PHE A 196 -16.14 9.13 7.33
CA PHE A 196 -16.36 7.73 7.71
C PHE A 196 -17.68 7.46 8.45
N PRO A 197 -18.18 8.32 9.36
CA PRO A 197 -19.50 8.11 9.96
C PRO A 197 -20.65 8.09 8.94
N ALA A 198 -20.61 8.95 7.92
CA ALA A 198 -21.63 8.98 6.87
C ALA A 198 -21.53 7.74 5.96
N VAL A 199 -20.30 7.37 5.58
CA VAL A 199 -20.03 6.15 4.81
C VAL A 199 -20.50 4.91 5.52
N ARG A 200 -20.27 4.82 6.83
CA ARG A 200 -20.70 3.71 7.66
C ARG A 200 -22.20 3.48 7.56
N ASN A 201 -23.01 4.54 7.59
CA ASN A 201 -24.46 4.43 7.46
C ASN A 201 -24.85 3.87 6.08
N ILE A 202 -24.31 4.46 5.00
CA ILE A 202 -24.57 4.00 3.62
C ILE A 202 -24.17 2.53 3.45
N MET A 203 -22.98 2.14 3.95
CA MET A 203 -22.49 0.78 3.84
C MET A 203 -23.30 -0.20 4.67
N ARG A 204 -23.84 0.20 5.83
CA ARG A 204 -24.75 -0.63 6.62
C ARG A 204 -26.06 -0.87 5.87
N ASP A 205 -26.67 0.18 5.33
CA ASP A 205 -27.89 0.06 4.52
C ASP A 205 -27.65 -0.84 3.28
N PHE A 206 -26.49 -0.67 2.62
CA PHE A 206 -26.07 -1.52 1.51
C PHE A 206 -25.94 -2.98 1.94
N LEU A 207 -25.26 -3.24 3.06
CA LEU A 207 -25.07 -4.58 3.59
C LEU A 207 -26.41 -5.21 3.98
N ASP A 208 -27.32 -4.48 4.63
CA ASP A 208 -28.64 -5.01 5.01
C ASP A 208 -29.51 -5.37 3.80
N GLU A 209 -29.46 -4.57 2.73
CA GLU A 209 -30.27 -4.79 1.54
C GLU A 209 -29.71 -5.89 0.63
N LEU A 210 -28.42 -5.82 0.31
CA LEU A 210 -27.81 -6.65 -0.74
C LEU A 210 -26.97 -7.79 -0.19
N LEU A 211 -26.51 -7.69 1.06
CA LEU A 211 -25.60 -8.63 1.71
C LEU A 211 -26.04 -9.01 3.15
N PRO A 212 -27.32 -9.34 3.42
CA PRO A 212 -27.85 -9.44 4.78
C PRO A 212 -27.17 -10.51 5.64
N CYS A 213 -26.52 -11.49 5.02
CA CYS A 213 -25.71 -12.48 5.75
C CYS A 213 -24.49 -11.86 6.45
N TRP A 214 -23.99 -10.71 5.94
CA TRP A 214 -22.82 -10.01 6.44
C TRP A 214 -23.14 -8.80 7.30
N SER A 215 -24.36 -8.26 7.20
CA SER A 215 -24.74 -7.00 7.85
C SER A 215 -24.69 -7.05 9.39
N LYS A 216 -24.84 -8.24 9.98
CA LYS A 216 -24.73 -8.50 11.42
C LYS A 216 -23.31 -8.44 11.99
N PHE A 217 -22.27 -8.46 11.16
CA PHE A 217 -20.88 -8.47 11.63
C PHE A 217 -20.32 -7.05 11.80
N PRO A 218 -19.26 -6.87 12.61
CA PRO A 218 -18.52 -5.61 12.66
C PRO A 218 -18.10 -5.16 11.25
N LEU A 219 -18.28 -3.87 10.97
CA LEU A 219 -17.88 -3.21 9.74
C LEU A 219 -16.65 -2.35 10.05
N VAL A 220 -15.57 -2.57 9.32
CA VAL A 220 -14.35 -1.78 9.39
C VAL A 220 -14.20 -1.03 8.08
N LEU A 221 -14.00 0.28 8.17
CA LEU A 221 -13.78 1.15 7.03
C LEU A 221 -12.30 1.48 6.95
N SER A 222 -11.74 1.46 5.74
CA SER A 222 -10.35 1.81 5.49
C SER A 222 -10.23 2.58 4.20
N LEU A 223 -9.30 3.51 4.16
CA LEU A 223 -8.87 4.13 2.92
C LEU A 223 -7.74 3.26 2.33
N SER A 224 -7.67 3.19 1.01
CA SER A 224 -6.57 2.61 0.26
C SER A 224 -5.71 3.77 -0.23
N PRO A 225 -4.38 3.71 -0.09
CA PRO A 225 -3.48 4.76 -0.53
C PRO A 225 -3.09 4.62 -2.01
N GLY A 226 -3.97 3.97 -2.77
CA GLY A 226 -3.93 3.98 -4.20
C GLY A 226 -2.62 3.55 -4.84
N MET A 227 -2.25 4.35 -5.84
CA MET A 227 -1.12 4.10 -6.72
C MET A 227 0.22 4.17 -6.01
N GLY A 228 0.33 4.98 -4.96
CA GLY A 228 1.53 5.00 -4.11
C GLY A 228 1.74 3.67 -3.37
N GLY A 229 0.65 3.07 -2.88
CA GLY A 229 0.67 1.78 -2.20
C GLY A 229 1.01 0.63 -3.13
N ILE A 230 0.56 0.70 -4.38
CA ILE A 230 0.89 -0.26 -5.41
C ILE A 230 2.33 -0.10 -5.91
N GLY A 231 2.80 1.12 -6.19
CA GLY A 231 4.19 1.38 -6.59
C GLY A 231 5.20 0.85 -5.57
N SER A 232 4.95 1.08 -4.27
CA SER A 232 5.80 0.60 -3.17
C SER A 232 5.74 -0.93 -3.00
N GLN A 233 4.55 -1.52 -3.19
CA GLN A 233 4.36 -2.98 -3.19
C GLN A 233 4.92 -3.66 -4.43
N GLN A 234 5.19 -2.92 -5.52
CA GLN A 234 5.49 -3.45 -6.86
C GLN A 234 6.86 -3.04 -7.42
N ASN A 235 7.63 -2.18 -6.74
CA ASN A 235 9.01 -1.84 -7.12
C ASN A 235 10.03 -2.99 -6.89
N PHE A 236 11.19 -2.88 -7.54
CA PHE A 236 12.38 -3.73 -7.32
C PHE A 236 13.00 -3.60 -5.90
N TRP A 237 12.44 -2.69 -5.08
CA TRP A 237 12.53 -2.49 -3.62
C TRP A 237 12.41 -3.72 -2.69
N SER A 238 12.03 -4.88 -3.23
CA SER A 238 10.99 -5.68 -2.59
C SER A 238 11.37 -6.33 -1.25
N PHE A 239 10.32 -6.60 -0.48
CA PHE A 239 10.27 -6.76 0.98
C PHE A 239 10.66 -5.53 1.79
N SER A 240 11.95 -5.22 1.86
CA SER A 240 12.47 -4.25 2.85
C SER A 240 12.07 -2.81 2.56
N GLY A 241 11.99 -2.42 1.28
CA GLY A 241 11.48 -1.12 0.88
C GLY A 241 9.98 -0.99 1.20
N HIS A 242 9.21 -2.04 0.92
CA HIS A 242 7.78 -2.05 1.22
C HIS A 242 7.49 -2.02 2.74
N LEU A 243 8.23 -2.79 3.55
CA LEU A 243 8.12 -2.70 5.02
C LEU A 243 8.45 -1.29 5.52
N SER A 244 9.48 -0.66 4.95
CA SER A 244 9.83 0.72 5.28
C SER A 244 8.70 1.70 4.92
N GLY A 245 8.05 1.50 3.78
CA GLY A 245 6.88 2.28 3.35
C GLY A 245 5.67 2.11 4.28
N VAL A 246 5.39 0.89 4.76
CA VAL A 246 4.33 0.64 5.75
C VAL A 246 4.59 1.42 7.04
N TRP A 247 5.83 1.40 7.54
CA TRP A 247 6.18 2.19 8.72
C TRP A 247 6.01 3.69 8.45
N LEU A 248 6.54 4.20 7.33
CA LEU A 248 6.43 5.61 6.97
C LEU A 248 4.98 6.09 6.90
N ALA A 249 4.10 5.30 6.30
CA ALA A 249 2.68 5.62 6.23
C ALA A 249 2.04 5.78 7.62
N THR A 250 2.31 4.85 8.54
CA THR A 250 1.80 4.96 9.92
C THR A 250 2.41 6.13 10.70
N GLN A 251 3.57 6.62 10.26
CA GLN A 251 4.35 7.67 10.91
C GLN A 251 4.32 8.99 10.13
N ALA A 252 3.45 9.14 9.13
CA ALA A 252 3.47 10.28 8.21
C ALA A 252 3.29 11.64 8.91
N HIS A 253 2.62 11.66 10.06
CA HIS A 253 2.50 12.83 10.93
C HIS A 253 3.86 13.37 11.40
N ARG A 254 4.86 12.51 11.62
CA ARG A 254 6.24 12.91 11.95
C ARG A 254 6.93 13.66 10.81
N PHE A 255 6.39 13.58 9.60
CA PHE A 255 6.87 14.30 8.41
C PHE A 255 5.95 15.47 8.04
N GLY A 256 5.00 15.85 8.90
CA GLY A 256 4.04 16.94 8.68
C GLY A 256 2.79 16.54 7.91
N TRP A 257 2.54 15.24 7.65
CA TRP A 257 1.31 14.79 6.99
C TRP A 257 0.19 14.49 8.00
N PRO A 258 -0.97 15.16 7.94
CA PRO A 258 -1.89 15.20 9.09
C PRO A 258 -2.87 14.02 9.23
N PHE A 259 -2.89 13.06 8.31
CA PHE A 259 -3.82 11.92 8.35
C PHE A 259 -3.23 10.68 7.66
N SER A 260 -3.88 9.51 7.79
CA SER A 260 -3.39 8.26 7.19
C SER A 260 -4.37 7.66 6.18
N TYR A 261 -3.86 7.41 4.98
CA TYR A 261 -4.43 6.65 3.87
C TYR A 261 -4.30 5.14 4.10
N TYR A 262 -3.41 4.65 4.98
CA TYR A 262 -3.42 3.26 5.47
C TYR A 262 -4.26 3.08 6.76
N GLY A 263 -5.03 4.11 7.14
CA GLY A 263 -5.86 4.10 8.33
C GLY A 263 -7.09 3.19 8.19
N TYR A 264 -7.49 2.57 9.30
CA TYR A 264 -8.80 1.95 9.47
C TYR A 264 -9.51 2.55 10.68
N ASP A 265 -10.83 2.59 10.65
CA ASP A 265 -11.66 3.21 11.70
C ASP A 265 -12.08 2.27 12.83
N GLY A 266 -11.34 1.17 12.97
CA GLY A 266 -11.46 0.21 14.05
C GLY A 266 -10.77 0.66 15.33
N PRO A 267 -11.03 -0.02 16.46
CA PRO A 267 -10.35 0.27 17.72
C PRO A 267 -8.83 0.03 17.58
N PRO A 268 -8.00 0.83 18.26
CA PRO A 268 -6.56 0.66 18.17
C PRO A 268 -6.13 -0.69 18.77
N SER A 269 -5.29 -1.43 18.04
CA SER A 269 -4.74 -2.70 18.50
C SER A 269 -3.41 -2.49 19.26
N PRO A 270 -3.03 -3.40 20.19
CA PRO A 270 -1.71 -3.35 20.83
C PRO A 270 -0.55 -3.32 19.82
N GLU A 271 -0.69 -4.01 18.69
CA GLU A 271 0.27 -4.03 17.60
C GLU A 271 0.43 -2.65 16.96
N GLN A 272 -0.66 -1.90 16.77
CA GLN A 272 -0.56 -0.53 16.25
C GLN A 272 0.25 0.36 17.18
N HIS A 273 0.04 0.25 18.50
CA HIS A 273 0.84 1.01 19.46
C HIS A 273 2.34 0.67 19.41
N ILE A 274 2.68 -0.60 19.15
CA ILE A 274 4.08 -1.00 18.93
C ILE A 274 4.64 -0.35 17.67
N VAL A 275 3.89 -0.34 16.56
CA VAL A 275 4.33 0.29 15.31
C VAL A 275 4.53 1.80 15.46
N GLU A 276 3.68 2.47 16.25
CA GLU A 276 3.76 3.90 16.55
C GLU A 276 4.99 4.31 17.37
N THR A 277 5.55 3.38 18.13
CA THR A 277 6.62 3.66 19.10
C THR A 277 7.99 3.14 18.65
N ILE A 278 8.03 2.07 17.85
CA ILE A 278 9.27 1.47 17.36
C ILE A 278 9.95 2.36 16.31
N SER A 279 11.29 2.36 16.31
CA SER A 279 12.05 3.02 15.25
C SER A 279 11.83 2.32 13.91
N ARG A 280 12.05 3.03 12.80
CA ARG A 280 11.95 2.41 11.47
C ARG A 280 12.91 1.23 11.33
N GLU A 281 14.15 1.38 11.77
CA GLU A 281 15.13 0.31 11.79
C GLU A 281 14.63 -0.91 12.60
N GLY A 282 14.10 -0.67 13.80
CA GLY A 282 13.53 -1.71 14.65
C GLY A 282 12.34 -2.41 14.00
N PHE A 283 11.43 -1.65 13.36
CA PHE A 283 10.28 -2.19 12.64
C PHE A 283 10.72 -3.13 11.51
N VAL A 284 11.61 -2.66 10.63
CA VAL A 284 12.05 -3.47 9.49
C VAL A 284 12.84 -4.69 9.97
N ARG A 285 13.65 -4.58 11.03
CA ARG A 285 14.34 -5.74 11.65
C ARG A 285 13.35 -6.75 12.22
N LEU A 286 12.33 -6.30 12.95
CA LEU A 286 11.27 -7.14 13.52
C LEU A 286 10.53 -7.87 12.41
N MET A 287 10.07 -7.14 11.40
CA MET A 287 9.32 -7.68 10.27
C MET A 287 10.19 -8.62 9.42
N ALA A 288 11.43 -8.27 9.11
CA ALA A 288 12.38 -9.19 8.48
C ALA A 288 12.56 -10.47 9.32
N GLY A 289 12.63 -10.36 10.64
CA GLY A 289 12.67 -11.50 11.55
C GLY A 289 11.40 -12.36 11.53
N LEU A 290 10.22 -11.78 11.33
CA LEU A 290 8.97 -12.52 11.21
C LEU A 290 8.85 -13.23 9.86
N TYR A 291 9.28 -12.56 8.79
CA TYR A 291 8.97 -12.96 7.43
C TYR A 291 10.09 -13.72 6.69
N LEU A 292 11.34 -13.58 7.11
CA LEU A 292 12.50 -14.25 6.48
C LEU A 292 12.97 -15.51 7.23
N LYS A 293 12.45 -15.79 8.44
CA LYS A 293 12.91 -16.91 9.28
C LYS A 293 12.35 -18.28 8.84
N GLY A 294 12.72 -18.76 7.65
CA GLY A 294 12.65 -20.17 7.27
C GLY A 294 11.31 -20.91 7.57
N PRO A 295 11.31 -22.25 7.75
CA PRO A 295 10.08 -23.05 7.87
C PRO A 295 9.18 -22.74 9.08
N GLY A 296 9.69 -22.00 10.08
CA GLY A 296 8.98 -21.63 11.32
C GLY A 296 8.65 -20.14 11.46
N GLY A 297 8.97 -19.32 10.45
CA GLY A 297 8.53 -17.92 10.33
C GLY A 297 7.49 -17.78 9.22
N LEU A 298 6.87 -16.60 9.09
CA LEU A 298 5.97 -16.22 8.00
C LEU A 298 6.75 -16.20 6.68
N LEU A 299 7.20 -17.34 6.14
CA LEU A 299 7.94 -17.37 4.88
C LEU A 299 7.19 -16.53 3.85
N CYS A 300 7.72 -15.34 3.62
CA CYS A 300 7.19 -14.39 2.68
C CYS A 300 8.08 -14.54 1.47
N ASP A 301 7.50 -15.04 0.39
CA ASP A 301 8.13 -14.83 -0.88
C ASP A 301 7.89 -13.37 -1.27
N ALA A 302 8.81 -12.51 -0.87
CA ALA A 302 8.85 -11.14 -1.37
C ALA A 302 9.26 -11.07 -2.85
N VAL A 303 9.56 -12.22 -3.46
CA VAL A 303 9.98 -12.41 -4.84
C VAL A 303 8.80 -12.86 -5.72
N GLY A 304 7.58 -12.44 -5.38
CA GLY A 304 6.43 -12.60 -6.29
C GLY A 304 6.61 -11.91 -7.66
N LYS A 305 7.56 -10.98 -7.78
CA LYS A 305 7.74 -10.09 -8.96
C LYS A 305 8.74 -10.60 -9.98
N ASN A 306 9.84 -11.21 -9.54
CA ASN A 306 10.93 -11.57 -10.45
C ASN A 306 10.83 -12.97 -11.03
N SER A 307 9.71 -13.63 -10.79
CA SER A 307 9.66 -15.05 -11.02
C SER A 307 8.26 -15.57 -11.36
N SER A 308 7.28 -14.67 -11.45
CA SER A 308 5.93 -14.98 -11.92
C SER A 308 5.77 -14.55 -13.40
N PRO A 309 5.32 -15.45 -14.30
CA PRO A 309 5.12 -15.10 -15.71
C PRO A 309 4.02 -14.04 -15.87
N PRO A 310 4.07 -13.19 -16.92
CA PRO A 310 3.07 -12.16 -17.20
C PRO A 310 1.64 -12.64 -17.19
N LYS A 311 1.40 -13.89 -17.59
CA LYS A 311 0.07 -14.51 -17.56
C LYS A 311 -0.52 -14.67 -16.15
N LYS A 312 0.33 -14.78 -15.11
CA LYS A 312 -0.10 -14.93 -13.71
C LYS A 312 -0.32 -13.59 -13.01
N ILE A 313 0.28 -12.51 -13.52
CA ILE A 313 0.27 -11.17 -12.94
C ILE A 313 0.22 -10.08 -14.05
N PRO A 314 -0.75 -10.13 -14.99
CA PRO A 314 -0.70 -9.32 -16.22
C PRO A 314 -0.81 -7.81 -15.97
N LEU A 315 -1.62 -7.40 -15.00
CA LEU A 315 -1.80 -6.00 -14.63
C LEU A 315 -0.56 -5.44 -13.93
N LEU A 316 0.17 -6.28 -13.17
CA LEU A 316 1.46 -5.94 -12.56
C LEU A 316 2.54 -5.56 -13.59
N TYR A 317 2.59 -6.24 -14.75
CA TYR A 317 3.51 -5.87 -15.84
C TYR A 317 3.07 -4.57 -16.55
N SER A 318 1.76 -4.31 -16.63
CA SER A 318 1.22 -3.05 -17.17
C SER A 318 1.61 -1.85 -16.29
N ILE A 319 1.36 -1.95 -14.98
CA ILE A 319 1.73 -0.94 -13.98
C ILE A 319 3.24 -0.69 -14.03
N ARG A 320 4.07 -1.74 -14.11
CA ARG A 320 5.54 -1.57 -14.24
C ARG A 320 5.92 -0.82 -15.52
N LYS A 321 5.31 -1.14 -16.65
CA LYS A 321 5.60 -0.48 -17.92
C LYS A 321 5.22 1.00 -17.88
N LEU A 322 4.07 1.31 -17.29
CA LEU A 322 3.58 2.67 -17.10
C LEU A 322 4.48 3.48 -16.14
N THR A 323 4.92 2.87 -15.03
CA THR A 323 5.71 3.53 -13.98
C THR A 323 7.22 3.57 -14.27
N PHE A 324 7.83 2.50 -14.78
CA PHE A 324 9.30 2.39 -14.81
C PHE A 324 9.92 2.37 -16.22
N GLU A 325 9.19 1.92 -17.24
CA GLU A 325 9.69 1.94 -18.63
C GLU A 325 9.33 3.24 -19.37
N GLY A 326 8.39 4.03 -18.81
CA GLY A 326 8.11 5.39 -19.24
C GLY A 326 9.22 6.37 -18.87
N LYS A 327 9.22 7.57 -19.48
CA LYS A 327 10.18 8.64 -19.15
C LYS A 327 10.00 9.20 -17.73
N MET A 328 8.88 8.92 -17.06
CA MET A 328 8.41 9.60 -15.84
C MET A 328 9.32 9.43 -14.60
N PHE A 329 9.99 8.28 -14.44
CA PHE A 329 10.84 8.00 -13.27
C PHE A 329 12.31 7.75 -13.64
N LYS A 330 12.72 8.07 -14.88
CA LYS A 330 14.13 7.93 -15.30
C LYS A 330 15.04 8.86 -14.49
N GLY A 331 16.08 8.33 -13.85
CA GLY A 331 17.02 9.10 -13.03
C GLY A 331 16.54 9.35 -11.59
N PHE A 332 15.38 8.81 -11.23
CA PHE A 332 14.73 9.05 -9.93
C PHE A 332 15.54 8.51 -8.75
N ALA A 333 16.26 7.40 -8.96
CA ALA A 333 16.92 6.69 -7.88
C ALA A 333 18.42 6.45 -8.12
N GLU A 334 19.06 7.06 -9.13
CA GLU A 334 20.51 6.94 -9.40
C GLU A 334 21.35 6.95 -8.10
N PRO A 335 22.22 5.94 -7.85
CA PRO A 335 22.70 4.89 -8.76
C PRO A 335 21.82 3.63 -8.84
N PHE A 336 20.60 3.63 -8.31
CA PHE A 336 19.67 2.50 -8.39
C PHE A 336 19.40 2.04 -9.82
N ASP A 337 19.31 2.97 -10.75
CA ASP A 337 19.13 2.65 -12.17
C ASP A 337 20.29 1.76 -12.69
N ASP A 338 21.41 1.70 -11.97
CA ASP A 338 22.62 0.92 -12.26
C ASP A 338 22.87 -0.29 -11.32
N GLY A 339 22.01 -0.58 -10.32
CA GLY A 339 22.26 -1.66 -9.33
C GLY A 339 21.10 -2.04 -8.38
N ILE A 340 21.23 -3.17 -7.68
CA ILE A 340 20.22 -3.70 -6.74
C ILE A 340 20.62 -3.33 -5.30
N PRO A 341 19.85 -2.51 -4.58
CA PRO A 341 20.19 -2.11 -3.21
C PRO A 341 19.97 -3.29 -2.25
N PRO A 342 20.93 -3.60 -1.34
CA PRO A 342 20.69 -4.59 -0.31
C PRO A 342 19.64 -4.05 0.70
N PRO A 343 18.93 -4.92 1.44
CA PRO A 343 17.93 -4.50 2.43
C PRO A 343 18.39 -3.43 3.42
N ARG A 344 19.68 -3.45 3.78
CA ARG A 344 20.29 -2.47 4.69
C ARG A 344 20.31 -1.05 4.11
N ALA A 345 20.43 -0.88 2.80
CA ALA A 345 20.39 0.46 2.18
C ALA A 345 19.04 1.13 2.42
N LEU A 346 17.95 0.37 2.35
CA LEU A 346 16.58 0.87 2.52
C LEU A 346 16.29 1.28 3.97
N LEU A 347 16.95 0.66 4.96
CA LEU A 347 16.91 1.09 6.37
C LEU A 347 17.49 2.47 6.59
N THR A 348 18.45 2.87 5.76
CA THR A 348 19.14 4.16 5.90
C THR A 348 18.45 5.25 5.11
N ALA A 349 17.63 4.91 4.11
CA ALA A 349 17.04 5.84 3.18
C ALA A 349 16.33 6.99 3.92
N PHE A 350 16.80 8.24 3.80
CA PHE A 350 16.27 9.35 4.59
C PHE A 350 15.25 10.16 3.76
N PRO A 351 13.93 10.17 4.07
CA PRO A 351 12.94 10.98 3.34
C PRO A 351 12.94 12.42 3.85
N ALA A 352 12.49 13.37 3.01
CA ALA A 352 12.35 14.78 3.40
C ALA A 352 11.10 14.99 4.28
N PRO A 353 11.21 15.69 5.44
CA PRO A 353 10.04 16.23 6.11
C PRO A 353 9.33 17.20 5.17
N ILE A 354 8.00 17.13 5.11
CA ILE A 354 7.24 17.69 3.99
C ILE A 354 6.83 19.13 4.30
N TYR A 355 6.22 19.35 5.47
CA TYR A 355 5.59 20.64 5.80
C TYR A 355 6.15 21.30 7.06
N GLU A 356 6.71 20.53 7.99
CA GLU A 356 7.14 21.03 9.29
C GLU A 356 8.59 20.61 9.58
N GLU A 357 9.30 21.50 10.28
CA GLU A 357 10.57 21.16 10.90
C GLU A 357 10.34 20.10 11.98
N THR A 358 11.29 19.18 12.10
CA THR A 358 11.23 18.06 13.05
C THR A 358 12.63 17.81 13.63
N THR A 359 12.71 16.94 14.62
CA THR A 359 13.99 16.47 15.18
C THR A 359 14.33 15.04 14.77
N LEU A 360 15.61 14.66 14.87
CA LEU A 360 16.06 13.28 14.71
C LEU A 360 15.38 12.30 15.68
N GLU A 361 15.07 12.77 16.89
CA GLU A 361 14.34 12.01 17.91
C GLU A 361 12.88 11.78 17.48
N GLU A 362 12.18 12.84 17.07
CA GLU A 362 10.81 12.74 16.56
C GLU A 362 10.73 11.91 15.30
N LEU A 363 11.74 11.94 14.41
CA LEU A 363 11.75 11.10 13.22
C LEU A 363 11.96 9.61 13.54
N ASN A 364 12.62 9.27 14.64
CA ASN A 364 12.81 7.89 15.13
C ASN A 364 13.19 6.87 14.03
N LEU A 365 14.10 7.24 13.12
CA LEU A 365 14.46 6.38 11.98
C LEU A 365 15.43 5.26 12.37
N TRP A 366 16.31 5.52 13.33
CA TRP A 366 17.42 4.65 13.71
C TRP A 366 17.34 4.32 15.19
N GLU A 367 17.70 3.09 15.55
CA GLU A 367 17.80 2.72 16.97
C GLU A 367 18.94 3.47 17.68
N ASN A 368 20.03 3.76 16.95
CA ASN A 368 21.21 4.45 17.49
C ASN A 368 21.82 5.41 16.44
N PRO A 369 21.34 6.67 16.32
CA PRO A 369 21.85 7.65 15.35
C PRO A 369 23.36 7.95 15.51
N GLU A 370 23.90 7.81 16.72
CA GLU A 370 25.33 8.02 16.99
C GLU A 370 26.24 7.04 16.24
N ASN A 371 25.73 5.84 15.94
CA ASN A 371 26.48 4.76 15.28
C ASN A 371 26.49 4.87 13.74
N LEU A 372 25.83 5.89 13.16
CA LEU A 372 25.83 6.08 11.71
C LEU A 372 27.26 6.34 11.19
N PRO A 373 27.65 5.79 10.03
CA PRO A 373 28.96 6.03 9.45
C PRO A 373 29.24 7.52 9.24
N LYS A 374 30.50 7.94 9.43
CA LYS A 374 30.92 9.34 9.29
C LYS A 374 30.54 9.91 7.93
N GLN A 375 30.82 9.15 6.86
CA GLN A 375 30.50 9.54 5.49
C GLN A 375 29.00 9.74 5.28
N TYR A 376 28.17 8.97 5.99
CA TYR A 376 26.72 9.13 5.89
C TYR A 376 26.24 10.36 6.66
N LYS A 377 26.77 10.61 7.85
CA LYS A 377 26.47 11.85 8.59
C LYS A 377 26.86 13.09 7.79
N GLU A 378 28.05 13.10 7.20
CA GLU A 378 28.53 14.20 6.33
C GLU A 378 27.59 14.41 5.14
N LEU A 379 27.10 13.33 4.50
CA LEU A 379 26.11 13.41 3.43
C LEU A 379 24.79 14.03 3.91
N LEU A 380 24.29 13.62 5.08
CA LEU A 380 23.03 14.12 5.63
C LEU A 380 23.14 15.59 6.07
N GLU A 381 24.26 16.01 6.63
CA GLU A 381 24.53 17.42 6.94
C GLU A 381 24.60 18.27 5.66
N ALA A 382 25.28 17.78 4.63
CA ALA A 382 25.48 18.52 3.38
C ALA A 382 24.23 18.58 2.49
N GLU A 383 23.51 17.46 2.33
CA GLU A 383 22.43 17.32 1.35
C GLU A 383 21.02 17.38 1.96
N ALA A 384 20.88 17.06 3.25
CA ALA A 384 19.60 17.16 3.95
C ALA A 384 19.55 18.29 4.99
N GLY A 385 20.65 19.01 5.21
CA GLY A 385 20.70 20.10 6.20
C GLY A 385 20.45 19.65 7.64
N VAL A 386 20.63 18.35 7.92
CA VAL A 386 20.49 17.80 9.28
C VAL A 386 21.59 18.40 10.15
N ASP A 387 21.23 18.89 11.33
CA ASP A 387 22.20 19.30 12.33
C ASP A 387 22.27 18.23 13.42
N PHE A 388 23.30 17.38 13.37
CA PHE A 388 23.48 16.32 14.37
C PHE A 388 23.82 16.84 15.77
N LYS A 389 24.23 18.11 15.93
CA LYS A 389 24.50 18.70 17.25
C LYS A 389 23.22 19.13 17.94
N THR A 390 22.29 19.71 17.18
CA THR A 390 21.01 20.20 17.72
C THR A 390 19.87 19.18 17.53
N GLY A 391 20.07 18.17 16.68
CA GLY A 391 19.05 17.20 16.30
C GLY A 391 18.07 17.72 15.25
N ARG A 392 18.25 18.95 14.75
CA ARG A 392 17.32 19.60 13.81
C ARG A 392 17.29 18.91 12.45
N VAL A 393 16.09 18.77 11.90
CA VAL A 393 15.86 18.35 10.51
C VAL A 393 14.94 19.35 9.82
N PRO A 394 15.42 20.06 8.78
CA PRO A 394 14.64 21.09 8.10
C PRO A 394 13.53 20.51 7.21
N PRO A 395 12.45 21.27 6.97
CA PRO A 395 11.40 20.90 6.03
C PRO A 395 11.87 21.03 4.56
N TYR A 396 11.14 20.37 3.66
CA TYR A 396 11.42 20.34 2.22
C TYR A 396 11.53 21.73 1.59
N ASP A 397 10.71 22.70 2.02
CA ASP A 397 10.73 24.06 1.47
C ASP A 397 12.02 24.83 1.83
N GLU A 398 12.74 24.41 2.88
CA GLU A 398 14.04 24.98 3.25
C GLU A 398 15.20 24.23 2.56
N VAL A 399 15.16 22.89 2.57
CA VAL A 399 16.17 22.05 1.94
C VAL A 399 15.52 21.12 0.91
N PRO A 400 15.28 21.62 -0.32
CA PRO A 400 14.58 20.86 -1.34
C PRO A 400 15.48 19.75 -1.90
N ARG A 401 14.99 18.51 -1.84
CA ARG A 401 15.71 17.34 -2.36
C ARG A 401 14.81 16.36 -3.07
N LEU A 402 15.23 15.96 -4.27
CA LEU A 402 14.43 15.16 -5.19
C LEU A 402 14.56 13.64 -4.99
N LYS A 403 15.55 13.21 -4.20
CA LYS A 403 15.95 11.79 -4.10
C LYS A 403 16.15 11.36 -2.65
N TRP A 404 16.10 10.05 -2.44
CA TRP A 404 16.56 9.44 -1.19
C TRP A 404 18.06 9.71 -0.99
N LEU A 405 18.43 9.92 0.26
CA LEU A 405 19.82 9.84 0.69
C LEU A 405 20.04 8.46 1.29
N PHE A 406 20.88 7.68 0.63
CA PHE A 406 21.30 6.36 1.09
C PHE A 406 22.65 6.46 1.77
N ASP A 407 22.93 5.55 2.70
CA ASP A 407 24.28 5.41 3.26
C ASP A 407 25.28 5.03 2.14
N PRO A 408 26.23 5.92 1.82
CA PRO A 408 27.17 5.73 0.72
C PRO A 408 28.20 4.62 1.00
N THR A 409 28.25 4.11 2.24
CA THR A 409 29.16 3.03 2.62
C THR A 409 28.63 1.64 2.29
N ILE A 410 27.36 1.54 1.88
CA ILE A 410 26.71 0.29 1.53
C ILE A 410 26.96 -0.04 0.05
N GLU A 411 27.60 -1.17 -0.22
CA GLU A 411 27.80 -1.67 -1.58
C GLU A 411 26.48 -2.21 -2.17
N TRP A 412 26.22 -1.84 -3.42
CA TRP A 412 25.05 -2.28 -4.17
C TRP A 412 25.34 -3.61 -4.86
N LEU A 413 24.35 -4.51 -4.85
CA LEU A 413 24.43 -5.80 -5.51
C LEU A 413 24.32 -5.58 -7.02
N LYS A 414 25.16 -6.26 -7.82
CA LYS A 414 25.11 -6.11 -9.27
C LYS A 414 24.22 -7.21 -9.83
N PRO A 415 23.32 -6.94 -10.80
CA PRO A 415 22.48 -7.98 -11.39
C PRO A 415 23.26 -9.21 -11.88
N LYS A 416 24.51 -9.01 -12.34
CA LYS A 416 25.43 -10.07 -12.76
C LYS A 416 25.94 -10.98 -11.62
N ASP A 417 25.81 -10.56 -10.38
CA ASP A 417 26.25 -11.33 -9.20
C ASP A 417 25.24 -12.44 -8.84
N PHE A 418 24.04 -12.43 -9.45
CA PHE A 418 23.01 -13.43 -9.27
C PHE A 418 23.01 -14.46 -10.41
N PRO A 419 22.63 -15.73 -10.15
CA PRO A 419 22.37 -16.69 -11.22
C PRO A 419 21.34 -16.14 -12.22
N PRO A 420 21.38 -16.54 -13.50
CA PRO A 420 20.34 -16.20 -14.46
C PRO A 420 18.96 -16.56 -13.89
N ILE A 421 18.14 -15.55 -13.64
CA ILE A 421 16.80 -15.74 -13.09
C ILE A 421 15.94 -16.39 -14.17
N ASP A 422 15.36 -17.57 -13.87
CA ASP A 422 14.35 -18.20 -14.70
C ASP A 422 12.96 -17.66 -14.30
N TRP A 423 12.59 -16.54 -14.91
CA TRP A 423 11.34 -15.81 -14.67
C TRP A 423 10.07 -16.65 -14.93
N SER A 424 10.20 -17.82 -15.57
CA SER A 424 9.06 -18.70 -15.83
C SER A 424 8.69 -19.61 -14.65
N LYS A 425 9.60 -19.79 -13.68
CA LYS A 425 9.49 -20.85 -12.67
C LYS A 425 9.13 -20.42 -11.26
N GLY A 426 9.24 -19.16 -10.90
CA GLY A 426 9.27 -18.79 -9.48
C GLY A 426 10.66 -19.11 -8.92
N GLN A 427 11.42 -18.13 -8.46
CA GLN A 427 12.75 -18.30 -7.88
C GLN A 427 12.90 -17.28 -6.76
N VAL A 428 13.21 -17.78 -5.56
CA VAL A 428 13.46 -17.03 -4.33
C VAL A 428 14.94 -16.71 -4.22
#